data_AF-A0A971KFG8-F1
#
_entry.id   AF-A0A971KFG8-F1
#
_cell.length_a   1.000
_cell.length_b   1.000
_cell.length_c   1.000
_cell.angle_alpha   90.00
_cell.angle_beta   90.00
_cell.angle_gamma   90.00
#
_symmetry.space_group_name_H-M   'P 1'
#
loop_
_entity.id
_entity.type
_entity.pdbx_description
1 polymer ?
#
loop_
_entity_poly.entity_id
_entity_poly.type
_entity_poly.pdbx_seq_one_letter_code
_entity_poly.pdbx_strand_id
1 'polypeptide(L)' 'MRKEFLPFAKPSIGEDAIVDVAESIRSGWVAMGPKTVRFEEDFS' A
#
# COMPACT_ATOMS: atom_id res chain seq x y z
N MET A 1 19.84 22.31 -18.38
CA MET A 1 18.40 22.11 -18.10
C MET A 1 18.05 20.64 -18.26
N ARG A 2 17.42 20.01 -17.26
CA ARG A 2 16.94 18.63 -17.42
C ARG A 2 15.67 18.63 -18.28
N LYS A 3 15.54 17.66 -19.20
CA LYS A 3 14.39 17.52 -20.11
C LYS A 3 13.19 16.80 -19.48
N GLU A 4 13.43 15.91 -18.53
CA GLU A 4 12.39 15.11 -17.88
C GLU A 4 11.72 15.89 -16.74
N PHE A 5 10.62 15.34 -16.18
CA PHE A 5 9.90 15.88 -15.00
C PHE A 5 10.41 15.24 -13.69
N LEU A 6 10.52 16.02 -12.59
CA LEU A 6 11.20 15.63 -11.34
C LEU A 6 10.09 15.67 -10.33
N PRO A 7 9.48 14.52 -10.03
CA PRO A 7 8.42 14.51 -9.05
C PRO A 7 9.00 14.95 -7.71
N PHE A 8 8.32 15.90 -7.06
CA PHE A 8 8.68 16.37 -5.73
C PHE A 8 8.57 15.23 -4.69
N ALA A 9 7.60 14.34 -4.87
CA ALA A 9 7.41 13.15 -4.05
C ALA A 9 7.01 11.96 -4.94
N LYS A 10 8.01 11.16 -5.35
CA LYS A 10 7.73 9.86 -5.96
C LYS A 10 7.45 8.85 -4.84
N PRO A 11 6.29 8.17 -4.83
CA PRO A 11 6.02 7.17 -3.81
C PRO A 11 7.01 6.00 -3.93
N SER A 12 7.41 5.47 -2.77
CA SER A 12 8.16 4.22 -2.68
C SER A 12 7.19 3.11 -2.30
N ILE A 13 6.97 2.15 -3.20
CA ILE A 13 6.04 1.04 -3.01
C ILE A 13 6.80 -0.24 -3.36
N GLY A 14 6.84 -1.20 -2.44
CA GLY A 14 7.43 -2.51 -2.62
C GLY A 14 6.45 -3.52 -3.22
N GLU A 15 6.98 -4.66 -3.67
CA GLU A 15 6.15 -5.75 -4.22
C GLU A 15 5.25 -6.38 -3.14
N ASP A 16 5.73 -6.45 -1.90
CA ASP A 16 4.97 -6.88 -0.73
C ASP A 16 3.70 -6.06 -0.51
N ALA A 17 3.80 -4.73 -0.61
CA ALA A 17 2.67 -3.83 -0.50
C ALA A 17 1.66 -4.04 -1.65
N ILE A 18 2.14 -4.31 -2.87
CA ILE A 18 1.27 -4.59 -4.03
C ILE A 18 0.52 -5.90 -3.83
N VAL A 19 1.22 -6.95 -3.39
CA VAL A 19 0.62 -8.26 -3.11
C VAL A 19 -0.45 -8.15 -2.03
N ASP A 20 -0.17 -7.43 -0.95
CA ASP A 20 -1.12 -7.26 0.16
C ASP A 20 -2.41 -6.53 -0.28
N VAL A 21 -2.27 -5.48 -1.10
CA VAL A 21 -3.41 -4.76 -1.70
C VAL A 21 -4.20 -5.68 -2.64
N ALA A 22 -3.52 -6.46 -3.49
CA ALA A 22 -4.17 -7.38 -4.42
C ALA A 22 -4.97 -8.46 -3.68
N GLU A 23 -4.46 -8.97 -2.56
CA GLU A 23 -5.19 -9.89 -1.69
C GLU A 23 -6.46 -9.27 -1.08
N SER A 24 -6.38 -8.01 -0.63
CA SER A 24 -7.53 -7.28 -0.08
C SER A 24 -8.63 -7.09 -1.11
N ILE A 25 -8.26 -6.82 -2.38
CA ILE A 25 -9.22 -6.74 -3.49
C ILE A 25 -9.84 -8.13 -3.77
N ARG A 26 -9.01 -9.19 -3.85
CA ARG A 26 -9.49 -10.55 -4.15
C ARG A 26 -10.37 -11.14 -3.05
N SER A 27 -10.16 -10.75 -1.79
CA SER A 27 -11.00 -11.19 -0.67
C SER A 27 -12.37 -10.50 -0.65
N GLY A 28 -12.54 -9.42 -1.41
CA GLY A 28 -13.73 -8.58 -1.39
C GLY A 28 -13.78 -7.59 -0.24
N TRP A 29 -12.75 -7.55 0.61
CA TRP A 29 -12.68 -6.69 1.78
C TRP A 29 -11.76 -5.49 1.53
N VAL A 30 -12.30 -4.47 0.85
CA VAL A 30 -11.53 -3.29 0.40
C VAL A 30 -11.52 -2.16 1.43
N ALA A 31 -12.50 -2.12 2.33
CA ALA A 31 -12.58 -1.16 3.44
C ALA A 31 -11.90 -1.72 4.70
N MET A 32 -12.10 -1.07 5.86
CA MET A 32 -11.60 -1.55 7.16
C MET A 32 -12.02 -3.01 7.40
N GLY A 33 -11.05 -3.84 7.79
CA GLY A 33 -11.26 -5.26 8.01
C GLY A 33 -10.15 -5.92 8.82
N PRO A 34 -10.06 -7.26 8.79
CA PRO A 34 -9.10 -8.02 9.58
C PRO A 34 -7.64 -7.59 9.39
N LYS A 35 -7.25 -7.19 8.17
CA LYS A 35 -5.89 -6.70 7.89
C LYS A 35 -5.58 -5.37 8.60
N THR A 36 -6.56 -4.48 8.72
CA THR A 36 -6.41 -3.21 9.47
C THR A 36 -6.22 -3.48 10.96
N VAL A 37 -7.05 -4.35 11.55
CA VAL A 37 -6.95 -4.72 12.98
C VAL A 37 -5.57 -5.33 13.27
N ARG A 38 -5.12 -6.27 12.44
CA ARG A 38 -3.78 -6.86 12.57
C ARG A 38 -2.67 -5.81 12.50
N PHE A 39 -2.76 -4.87 11.56
CA PHE A 39 -1.79 -3.80 11.45
C PHE A 39 -1.73 -2.94 12.72
N GLU A 40 -2.88 -2.60 13.31
CA GLU A 40 -2.94 -1.83 14.56
C GLU A 40 -2.32 -2.60 15.74
N GLU A 41 -2.55 -3.91 15.81
CA GLU A 41 -1.94 -4.81 16.82
C GLU A 41 -0.42 -4.91 16.66
N ASP A 42 0.08 -5.02 15.43
CA ASP A 42 1.51 -5.12 15.12
C ASP A 42 2.28 -3.82 15.49
N PHE A 43 1.58 -2.68 15.64
CA PHE A 43 2.13 -1.36 15.94
C PHE A 43 1.81 -0.84 17.36
N SER A 44 1.17 -1.67 18.20
CA SER A 44 0.87 -1.36 19.60
C SER A 44 2.00 -1.76 20.54
#